data_AF-A0A066U9I3-F1
#
_entry.id   AF-A0A066U9I3-F1
#
_cell.length_a   1.000
_cell.length_b   1.000
_cell.length_c   1.000
_cell.angle_alpha   90.00
_cell.angle_beta   90.00
_cell.angle_gamma   90.00
#
_symmetry.space_group_name_H-M   'P 1'
#
loop_
_entity.id
_entity.type
_entity.pdbx_description
1 polymer ?
#
loop_
_entity_poly.entity_id
_entity_poly.type
_entity_poly.pdbx_seq_one_letter_code
_entity_poly.pdbx_strand_id
1 'polypeptide(L)'
;MDTAGRIADVMRRPGAYEIRTLEQAIAFFGGFDAATGFDLLRGFREWLSRHGGDGPNLTWAYQVSRVVAGQVSPDAGEEARIAEFFRLVRMFLAAAE
;
A
#
# COMPACT_ATOMS: atom_id res chain seq x y z
N MET A 1 -16.30 -1.63 13.89
CA MET A 1 -15.03 -1.17 13.31
C MET A 1 -15.30 -0.88 11.85
N ASP A 2 -15.07 0.36 11.45
CA ASP A 2 -15.19 0.81 10.05
C ASP A 2 -14.02 0.30 9.20
N THR A 3 -14.08 0.59 7.90
CA THR A 3 -13.05 0.24 6.91
C THR A 3 -11.66 0.75 7.33
N ALA A 4 -11.59 1.99 7.83
CA ALA A 4 -10.34 2.62 8.27
C ALA A 4 -9.72 1.88 9.47
N GLY A 5 -10.52 1.53 10.49
CA GLY A 5 -10.06 0.79 11.66
C GLY A 5 -9.55 -0.62 11.31
N ARG A 6 -10.18 -1.31 10.35
CA ARG A 6 -9.73 -2.62 9.88
C ARG A 6 -8.36 -2.53 9.19
N ILE A 7 -8.18 -1.56 8.31
CA ILE A 7 -6.89 -1.32 7.65
C ILE A 7 -5.80 -0.94 8.65
N ALA A 8 -6.12 -0.08 9.62
CA ALA A 8 -5.18 0.28 10.68
C ALA A 8 -4.75 -0.95 11.50
N ASP A 9 -5.65 -1.89 11.78
CA ASP A 9 -5.30 -3.13 12.48
C ASP A 9 -4.39 -4.05 11.64
N VAL A 10 -4.69 -4.20 10.34
CA VAL A 10 -3.84 -4.95 9.39
C VAL A 10 -2.43 -4.36 9.36
N MET A 11 -2.31 -3.03 9.21
CA MET A 11 -1.01 -2.38 9.12
C MET A 11 -0.21 -2.47 10.42
N ARG A 12 -0.88 -2.57 11.57
CA ARG A 12 -0.25 -2.72 12.88
C ARG A 12 0.20 -4.15 13.15
N ARG A 13 -0.50 -5.14 12.61
CA ARG A 13 -0.26 -6.58 12.87
C ARG A 13 -0.31 -7.40 11.58
N PRO A 14 0.52 -7.10 10.56
CA PRO A 14 0.43 -7.76 9.25
C PRO A 14 0.57 -9.28 9.33
N GLY A 15 1.41 -9.79 10.24
CA GLY A 15 1.58 -11.22 10.45
C GLY A 15 0.33 -11.96 10.95
N ALA A 16 -0.63 -11.29 11.59
CA ALA A 16 -1.91 -11.89 12.00
C ALA A 16 -2.85 -12.13 10.79
N TYR A 17 -2.54 -11.52 9.66
CA TYR A 17 -3.26 -11.64 8.39
C TYR A 17 -2.43 -12.40 7.34
N GLU A 18 -1.39 -13.13 7.78
CA GLU A 18 -0.44 -13.86 6.94
C GLU A 18 0.28 -13.00 5.88
N ILE A 19 0.41 -11.70 6.13
CA ILE A 19 1.19 -10.79 5.29
C ILE A 19 2.65 -10.84 5.74
N ARG A 20 3.48 -11.49 4.92
CA ARG A 20 4.93 -11.70 5.13
C ARG A 20 5.79 -11.08 4.04
N THR A 21 5.21 -10.76 2.89
CA THR A 21 5.91 -10.09 1.79
C THR A 21 5.17 -8.85 1.31
N LEU A 22 5.89 -7.96 0.62
CA LEU A 22 5.32 -6.80 -0.06
C LEU A 22 4.23 -7.23 -1.06
N GLU A 23 4.46 -8.30 -1.81
CA GLU A 23 3.50 -8.84 -2.77
C GLU A 23 2.19 -9.26 -2.09
N GLN A 24 2.28 -9.96 -0.95
CA GLN A 24 1.11 -10.34 -0.16
C GLN A 24 0.38 -9.10 0.39
N ALA A 25 1.12 -8.07 0.80
CA ALA A 25 0.53 -6.82 1.27
C ALA A 25 -0.24 -6.10 0.15
N ILE A 26 0.35 -6.00 -1.05
CA ILE A 26 -0.29 -5.43 -2.25
C ILE A 26 -1.55 -6.23 -2.60
N ALA A 27 -1.46 -7.56 -2.67
CA ALA A 27 -2.59 -8.42 -2.99
C ALA A 27 -3.73 -8.27 -1.96
N PHE A 28 -3.39 -8.23 -0.67
CA PHE A 28 -4.35 -8.02 0.40
C PHE A 28 -5.11 -6.70 0.24
N PHE A 29 -4.39 -5.58 0.06
CA PHE A 29 -5.00 -4.27 -0.07
C PHE A 29 -5.84 -4.12 -1.34
N GLY A 30 -5.40 -4.73 -2.45
CA GLY A 30 -6.20 -4.79 -3.68
C GLY A 30 -7.50 -5.57 -3.49
N GLY A 31 -7.44 -6.74 -2.83
CA GLY A 31 -8.62 -7.52 -2.52
C GLY A 31 -9.56 -6.83 -1.52
N PHE A 32 -8.99 -6.16 -0.52
CA PHE A 32 -9.75 -5.41 0.47
C PHE A 32 -10.49 -4.23 -0.17
N ASP A 33 -9.80 -3.42 -1.00
CA ASP A 33 -10.42 -2.30 -1.72
C ASP A 33 -11.53 -2.77 -2.67
N ALA A 34 -11.32 -3.88 -3.38
CA ALA A 34 -12.36 -4.48 -4.20
C ALA A 34 -13.57 -4.94 -3.38
N ALA A 35 -13.35 -5.55 -2.22
CA ALA A 35 -14.42 -5.99 -1.32
C ALA A 35 -15.18 -4.83 -0.67
N THR A 36 -14.58 -3.63 -0.61
CA THR A 36 -15.20 -2.42 -0.05
C THR A 36 -15.67 -1.44 -1.12
N GLY A 37 -15.73 -1.85 -2.40
CA GLY A 37 -16.34 -1.07 -3.47
C GLY A 37 -15.40 -0.03 -4.12
N PHE A 38 -14.09 -0.23 -4.06
CA PHE A 38 -13.08 0.63 -4.69
C PHE A 38 -13.12 2.08 -4.21
N ASP A 39 -13.42 2.26 -2.93
CA ASP A 39 -13.50 3.58 -2.30
C ASP A 39 -12.23 3.92 -1.52
N LEU A 40 -11.61 2.93 -0.87
CA LEU A 40 -10.46 3.12 0.01
C LEU A 40 -9.24 3.63 -0.76
N LEU A 41 -8.93 3.05 -1.92
CA LEU A 41 -7.77 3.40 -2.73
C LEU A 41 -8.15 4.25 -3.96
N ARG A 42 -9.33 4.87 -3.95
CA ARG A 42 -9.78 5.72 -5.05
C ARG A 42 -8.84 6.91 -5.21
N GLY A 43 -8.20 7.02 -6.37
CA GLY A 43 -7.23 8.08 -6.65
C GLY A 43 -5.81 7.78 -6.17
N PHE A 44 -5.56 6.61 -5.56
CA PHE A 44 -4.23 6.24 -5.06
C PHE A 44 -3.20 6.14 -6.19
N ARG A 45 -3.60 5.68 -7.37
CA ARG A 45 -2.73 5.61 -8.56
C ARG A 45 -2.23 7.00 -8.97
N GLU A 46 -3.13 7.96 -9.06
CA GLU A 46 -2.81 9.35 -9.41
C GLU A 46 -1.95 9.99 -8.32
N TRP A 47 -2.25 9.69 -7.06
CA TRP A 47 -1.44 10.14 -5.93
C TRP A 47 -0.01 9.59 -6.00
N LEU A 48 0.17 8.28 -6.25
CA LEU A 48 1.49 7.65 -6.38
C LEU A 48 2.32 8.28 -7.50
N SER A 49 1.72 8.61 -8.64
CA SER A 49 2.41 9.26 -9.76
C SER A 49 3.02 10.63 -9.40
N ARG A 50 2.56 11.27 -8.32
CA ARG A 50 3.10 12.53 -7.79
C ARG A 50 4.09 12.32 -6.64
N HIS A 51 4.20 11.10 -6.12
CA HIS A 51 4.96 10.75 -4.91
C HIS A 51 6.02 9.68 -5.18
N GLY A 52 6.72 9.80 -6.31
CA GLY A 52 7.84 8.92 -6.68
C GLY A 52 7.45 7.70 -7.50
N GLY A 53 6.16 7.51 -7.79
CA GLY A 53 5.70 6.55 -8.79
C GLY A 53 6.03 7.01 -10.21
N ASP A 54 5.95 6.07 -11.15
CA ASP A 54 5.99 6.40 -12.58
C ASP A 54 4.64 7.04 -13.00
N GLY A 55 4.58 7.59 -14.21
CA GLY A 55 3.35 8.21 -14.74
C GLY A 55 2.10 7.32 -14.64
N PRO A 56 0.88 7.90 -14.75
CA PRO A 56 -0.39 7.24 -14.39
C PRO A 56 -0.79 6.04 -15.28
N ASN A 57 0.02 5.70 -16.27
CA ASN A 57 -0.20 4.59 -17.20
C ASN A 57 0.05 3.21 -16.58
N LEU A 58 0.63 3.15 -15.37
CA LEU A 58 0.92 1.91 -14.66
C LEU A 58 -0.10 1.65 -13.55
N THR A 59 -0.34 0.38 -13.24
CA THR A 59 -1.20 -0.01 -12.12
C THR A 59 -0.60 0.51 -10.80
N TRP A 60 -1.46 0.84 -9.82
CA TRP A 60 -0.96 1.29 -8.52
C TRP A 60 -0.04 0.24 -7.87
N ALA A 61 -0.33 -1.05 -8.05
CA ALA A 61 0.47 -2.15 -7.53
C ALA A 61 1.90 -2.12 -8.09
N TYR A 62 2.05 -1.93 -9.41
CA TYR A 62 3.37 -1.81 -10.04
C TYR A 62 4.10 -0.54 -9.57
N GLN A 63 3.38 0.58 -9.48
CA GLN A 63 3.96 1.82 -8.97
C GLN A 63 4.47 1.67 -7.54
N VAL A 64 3.73 0.99 -6.65
CA VAL A 64 4.20 0.68 -5.29
C VAL A 64 5.50 -0.11 -5.33
N SER A 65 5.59 -1.18 -6.12
CA SER A 65 6.83 -1.97 -6.23
C SER A 65 8.02 -1.12 -6.66
N ARG A 66 7.83 -0.16 -7.57
CA ARG A 66 8.86 0.77 -8.03
C ARG A 66 9.27 1.79 -6.98
N VAL A 67 8.29 2.40 -6.31
CA VAL A 67 8.56 3.36 -5.23
C VAL A 67 9.32 2.67 -4.10
N VAL A 68 8.84 1.51 -3.64
CA VAL A 68 9.48 0.75 -2.56
C VAL A 68 10.91 0.35 -2.94
N ALA A 69 11.13 -0.14 -4.17
CA ALA A 69 12.47 -0.49 -4.64
C ALA A 69 13.44 0.72 -4.74
N GLY A 70 12.92 1.93 -4.94
CA GLY A 70 13.71 3.16 -4.95
C GLY A 70 13.98 3.74 -3.56
N GLN A 71 13.18 3.39 -2.54
CA GLN A 71 13.28 3.92 -1.18
C GLN A 71 13.91 2.94 -0.19
N VAL A 72 13.78 1.65 -0.43
CA VAL A 72 14.22 0.58 0.46
C VAL A 72 15.38 -0.17 -0.20
N SER A 73 16.50 -0.31 0.52
CA SER A 73 17.66 -1.06 0.04
C SER A 73 17.26 -2.48 -0.38
N PRO A 74 17.83 -3.03 -1.47
CA PRO A 74 17.61 -4.43 -1.85
C PRO A 74 17.96 -5.43 -0.74
N ASP A 75 18.96 -5.10 0.09
CA ASP A 75 19.41 -5.90 1.24
C ASP A 75 18.49 -5.78 2.45
N ALA A 76 17.57 -4.82 2.44
CA ALA A 76 16.55 -4.73 3.48
C ALA A 76 15.51 -5.84 3.29
N GLY A 77 15.16 -6.49 4.40
CA GLY A 77 14.18 -7.58 4.41
C GLY A 77 12.75 -7.12 4.08
N GLU A 78 11.86 -8.09 3.90
CA GLU A 78 10.45 -7.84 3.54
C GLU A 78 9.72 -6.95 4.55
N GLU A 79 10.07 -7.01 5.84
CA GLU A 79 9.48 -6.13 6.85
C GLU A 79 9.66 -4.65 6.53
N ALA A 80 10.84 -4.25 6.03
CA ALA A 80 11.11 -2.86 5.64
C ALA A 80 10.29 -2.46 4.40
N ARG A 81 10.14 -3.38 3.44
CA ARG A 81 9.36 -3.16 2.21
C ARG A 81 7.86 -3.02 2.52
N ILE A 82 7.35 -3.86 3.41
CA ILE A 82 5.97 -3.79 3.91
C ILE A 82 5.75 -2.48 4.68
N ALA A 83 6.68 -2.11 5.56
CA ALA A 83 6.60 -0.87 6.32
C ALA A 83 6.56 0.36 5.40
N GLU A 84 7.37 0.36 4.34
CA GLU A 84 7.36 1.44 3.36
C GLU A 84 6.04 1.50 2.58
N PHE A 85 5.50 0.36 2.15
CA PHE A 85 4.17 0.33 1.53
C PHE A 85 3.09 0.87 2.48
N PHE A 86 3.08 0.46 3.75
CA PHE A 86 2.13 0.97 4.73
C PHE A 86 2.30 2.46 4.99
N ARG A 87 3.53 2.99 4.94
CA ARG A 87 3.79 4.42 5.00
C ARG A 87 3.13 5.16 3.83
N LEU A 88 3.26 4.65 2.60
CA LEU A 88 2.62 5.24 1.42
C LEU A 88 1.09 5.27 1.55
N VAL A 89 0.47 4.16 1.97
CA VAL A 89 -0.98 4.11 2.14
C VAL A 89 -1.44 5.07 3.25
N ARG A 90 -0.73 5.16 4.38
CA ARG A 90 -1.07 6.13 5.44
C ARG A 90 -0.99 7.57 4.96
N MET A 91 0.07 7.92 4.23
CA MET A 91 0.21 9.27 3.68
C MET A 91 -0.92 9.60 2.71
N PHE A 92 -1.31 8.65 1.86
CA PHE A 92 -2.42 8.82 0.96
C PHE A 92 -3.75 9.03 1.69
N LEU A 93 -4.06 8.18 2.67
CA LEU A 93 -5.30 8.28 3.44
C LEU A 93 -5.38 9.59 4.25
N ALA A 94 -4.26 10.05 4.82
CA ALA A 94 -4.20 11.31 5.55
C ALA A 94 -4.31 12.56 4.63
N ALA A 95 -4.07 12.42 3.33
CA ALA A 95 -4.21 13.50 2.36
C ALA A 95 -5.63 13.59 1.75
N ALA A 96 -6.50 12.61 2.05
CA ALA A 96 -7.88 12.54 1.57
C ALA A 96 -8.90 13.13 2.57
N GLU A 97 -8.46 13.46 3.79
CA GLU A 97 -9.20 14.19 4.83
C GLU A 97 -9.02 15.72 4.67
#